data_AF-A0A8S3UWV2-F1
#
_entry.id   AF-A0A8S3UWV2-F1
#
_cell.length_a   1.000
_cell.length_b   1.000
_cell.length_c   1.000
_cell.angle_alpha   90.00
_cell.angle_beta   90.00
_cell.angle_gamma   90.00
#
_symmetry.space_group_name_H-M   'P 1'
#
loop_
_entity.id
_entity.type
_entity.pdbx_description
1 polymer ?
#
loop_
_entity_poly.entity_id
_entity_poly.type
_entity_poly.pdbx_seq_one_letter_code
_entity_poly.pdbx_strand_id
1 'polypeptide(L)'
;MSSLLYYLLPEEDREVRVAKTLVTKLAIGSKRFERFSQWKILVSAIQTLRCFIIKQTNRQDSSKTDSLQDAHNLVIGTVQREIFNVEYSALMNKQKLPANKDFCDKDLLKSQWRCVQQLANSFWKRWRTQYLPTLQMRHKWKQECRNLTEGDIVLMRDVSLHRNDWPIGVIEQTYASSDGRVREVQVRLGKNRKLFTRPANEVVFVMCK
;
A
#
# COMPACT_ATOMS: atom_id res chain seq x y z
N MET A 1 -21.53 -7.80 -24.84
CA MET A 1 -20.52 -6.82 -24.38
C MET A 1 -20.67 -6.63 -22.88
N SER A 2 -19.55 -6.81 -22.17
CA SER A 2 -19.27 -6.30 -20.83
C SER A 2 -20.15 -6.80 -19.67
N SER A 3 -19.69 -7.80 -18.92
CA SER A 3 -19.79 -7.83 -17.46
C SER A 3 -19.10 -9.06 -16.88
N LEU A 4 -17.77 -9.15 -16.93
CA LEU A 4 -17.00 -10.14 -16.14
C LEU A 4 -15.58 -9.64 -15.87
N LEU A 5 -15.44 -8.45 -15.27
CA LEU A 5 -14.20 -8.01 -14.63
C LEU A 5 -14.55 -7.18 -13.39
N TYR A 6 -15.27 -7.78 -12.45
CA TYR A 6 -15.22 -7.29 -11.06
C TYR A 6 -13.91 -7.80 -10.48
N TYR A 7 -12.85 -7.00 -10.62
CA TYR A 7 -11.71 -7.11 -9.74
C TYR A 7 -12.25 -6.94 -8.32
N LEU A 8 -12.15 -8.00 -7.51
CA LEU A 8 -12.33 -7.93 -6.06
C LEU A 8 -11.38 -6.86 -5.53
N LEU A 9 -11.90 -5.65 -5.34
CA LEU A 9 -11.23 -4.59 -4.61
C LEU A 9 -11.06 -5.08 -3.17
N PRO A 10 -9.83 -5.14 -2.63
CA PRO A 10 -9.57 -5.59 -1.26
C PRO A 10 -10.31 -4.80 -0.17
N GLU A 11 -10.89 -3.66 -0.54
CA GLU A 11 -11.62 -2.76 0.37
C GLU A 11 -13.03 -3.25 0.73
N GLU A 12 -13.66 -4.10 -0.07
CA GLU A 12 -15.02 -4.61 0.21
C GLU A 12 -15.04 -5.99 0.90
N ASP A 13 -13.87 -6.58 1.15
CA ASP A 13 -13.78 -7.92 1.73
C ASP A 13 -14.10 -7.88 3.23
N ARG A 14 -15.18 -8.56 3.64
CA ARG A 14 -15.72 -8.55 5.01
C ARG A 14 -14.74 -9.12 6.05
N GLU A 15 -13.72 -9.85 5.59
CA GLU A 15 -12.63 -10.38 6.41
C GLU A 15 -11.49 -9.38 6.62
N VAL A 16 -11.37 -8.35 5.77
CA VAL A 16 -10.39 -7.26 5.91
C VAL A 16 -10.94 -6.25 6.92
N ARG A 17 -10.69 -6.51 8.21
CA ARG A 17 -10.87 -5.47 9.22
C ARG A 17 -9.90 -4.35 8.89
N VAL A 18 -10.41 -3.21 8.42
CA VAL A 18 -9.66 -1.95 8.42
C VAL A 18 -9.24 -1.72 9.86
N ALA A 19 -7.98 -2.01 10.17
CA ALA A 19 -7.40 -1.65 11.44
C ALA A 19 -7.49 -0.13 11.49
N LYS A 20 -8.45 0.39 12.27
CA LYS A 20 -8.45 1.78 12.68
C LYS A 20 -7.10 1.96 13.36
N THR A 21 -6.14 2.56 12.65
CA THR A 21 -4.88 2.97 13.23
C THR A 21 -5.26 3.78 14.45
N LEU A 22 -4.91 3.27 15.62
CA LEU A 22 -5.00 4.01 16.87
C LEU A 22 -4.14 5.24 16.64
N VAL A 23 -4.77 6.34 16.23
CA VAL A 23 -4.15 7.65 16.23
C VAL A 23 -3.79 7.85 17.68
N THR A 24 -2.50 7.69 17.99
CA THR A 24 -1.91 8.08 19.26
C THR A 24 -2.54 9.42 19.60
N LYS A 25 -3.16 9.56 20.78
CA LYS A 25 -3.66 10.85 21.25
C LYS A 25 -2.46 11.79 21.30
N LEU A 26 -2.17 12.45 20.18
CA LEU A 26 -1.14 13.46 20.10
C LEU A 26 -1.75 14.64 20.84
N ALA A 27 -1.41 14.75 22.13
CA ALA A 27 -1.63 15.99 22.86
C ALA A 27 -1.10 17.13 21.96
N ILE A 28 -1.74 18.28 21.98
CA ILE A 28 -1.50 19.43 21.08
C ILE A 28 -0.05 19.99 21.21
N GLY A 29 0.83 19.31 21.93
CA GLY A 29 2.27 19.56 22.02
C GLY A 29 2.63 20.80 22.83
N SER A 30 1.62 21.56 23.28
CA SER A 30 1.75 22.73 24.13
C SER A 30 1.03 22.50 25.45
N LYS A 31 1.75 22.69 26.56
CA LYS A 31 1.20 22.69 27.93
C LYS A 31 0.04 23.68 28.10
N ARG A 32 0.05 24.76 27.30
CA ARG A 32 -0.97 25.82 27.32
C ARG A 32 -2.35 25.33 26.90
N PHE A 33 -2.39 24.35 25.99
CA PHE A 33 -3.63 23.85 25.40
C PHE A 33 -4.00 22.42 25.84
N GLU A 34 -3.27 21.85 26.80
CA GLU A 34 -3.54 20.51 27.36
C GLU A 34 -4.94 20.36 27.96
N ARG A 35 -5.54 21.47 28.44
CA ARG A 35 -6.91 21.49 28.96
C ARG A 35 -7.97 21.24 27.89
N PHE A 36 -7.63 21.38 26.61
CA PHE A 36 -8.54 21.15 25.50
C PHE A 36 -8.26 19.79 24.86
N SER A 37 -9.15 18.83 25.10
CA SER A 37 -9.04 17.48 24.53
C SER A 37 -9.34 17.43 23.03
N GLN A 38 -9.93 18.48 22.45
CA GLN A 38 -10.35 18.52 21.05
C GLN A 38 -9.94 19.83 20.38
N TRP A 39 -9.27 19.72 19.23
CA TRP A 39 -8.83 20.85 18.39
C TRP A 39 -9.97 21.82 18.06
N LYS A 40 -11.14 21.28 17.68
CA LYS A 40 -12.31 22.11 17.31
C LYS A 40 -12.76 23.01 18.47
N ILE A 41 -12.78 22.49 19.70
CA ILE A 41 -13.19 23.25 20.88
C ILE A 41 -12.19 24.37 21.19
N LEU A 42 -10.89 24.06 21.12
CA LEU A 42 -9.83 25.06 21.33
C LEU A 42 -9.96 26.23 20.34
N VAL A 43 -10.14 25.93 19.06
CA VAL A 43 -10.22 26.92 18.00
C VAL A 43 -11.48 27.78 18.15
N SER A 44 -12.63 27.16 18.39
CA SER A 44 -13.88 27.90 18.62
C SER A 44 -13.80 28.79 19.86
N ALA A 45 -13.17 28.33 20.94
CA ALA A 45 -12.94 29.15 22.13
C ALA A 45 -12.05 30.37 21.83
N ILE A 46 -10.98 30.17 21.05
CA ILE A 46 -10.06 31.24 20.66
C ILE A 46 -10.71 32.24 19.71
N GLN A 47 -11.50 31.78 18.74
CA GLN A 47 -12.29 32.65 17.87
C GLN A 47 -13.31 33.46 18.68
N THR A 48 -14.00 32.82 19.63
CA THR A 48 -14.98 33.51 20.49
C THR A 48 -14.31 34.59 21.33
N LEU A 49 -13.15 34.30 21.90
CA LEU A 49 -12.35 35.23 22.69
C LEU A 49 -11.82 36.38 21.84
N ARG A 50 -11.34 36.12 20.62
CA ARG A 50 -10.90 37.16 19.69
C ARG A 50 -12.05 38.06 19.25
N CYS A 51 -13.20 37.48 18.87
CA CYS A 51 -14.42 38.23 18.57
C CYS A 51 -14.85 39.11 19.76
N PHE A 52 -14.74 38.59 20.99
CA PHE A 52 -15.04 39.34 22.21
C PHE A 52 -14.09 40.52 22.42
N ILE A 53 -12.78 40.29 22.29
CA ILE A 53 -11.77 41.35 22.40
C ILE A 53 -11.97 42.41 21.32
N ILE A 54 -12.15 42.01 20.05
CA ILE A 54 -12.38 42.95 18.94
C ILE A 54 -13.61 43.83 19.20
N LYS A 55 -14.69 43.24 19.71
CA LYS A 55 -15.91 43.97 20.11
C LYS A 55 -15.68 44.93 21.29
N GLN A 56 -14.78 44.60 22.21
CA GLN A 56 -14.43 45.49 23.33
C GLN A 56 -13.50 46.63 22.91
N THR A 57 -12.62 46.41 21.92
CA THR A 57 -11.60 47.39 21.53
C THR A 57 -12.08 48.40 20.48
N ASN A 58 -13.13 48.09 19.72
CA ASN A 58 -13.59 48.95 18.63
C ASN A 58 -15.12 49.04 18.55
N ARG A 59 -15.70 50.17 19.01
CA ARG A 59 -17.15 50.44 18.90
C ARG A 59 -17.62 50.80 17.48
N GLN A 60 -16.73 50.92 16.48
CA GLN A 60 -17.04 51.47 15.14
C GLN A 60 -16.51 50.67 13.92
N ASP A 61 -15.78 49.55 14.08
CA ASP A 61 -15.24 48.81 12.92
C ASP A 61 -15.89 47.43 12.76
N SER A 62 -17.01 47.40 12.04
CA SER A 62 -17.85 46.22 11.80
C SER A 62 -17.44 45.37 10.59
N SER A 63 -16.22 45.50 10.04
CA SER A 63 -15.85 44.87 8.76
C SER A 63 -14.80 43.75 8.81
N LYS A 64 -14.08 43.53 9.92
CA LYS A 64 -13.18 42.37 10.06
C LYS A 64 -13.91 41.20 10.71
N THR A 65 -14.46 40.31 9.89
CA THR A 65 -14.97 39.01 10.35
C THR A 65 -13.79 38.15 10.79
N ASP A 66 -13.61 37.97 12.09
CA ASP A 66 -12.61 37.04 12.61
C ASP A 66 -13.03 35.62 12.23
N SER A 67 -12.39 35.10 11.18
CA SER A 67 -12.75 33.82 10.61
C SER A 67 -12.21 32.70 11.50
N LEU A 68 -12.86 31.54 11.45
CA LEU A 68 -12.38 30.35 12.14
C LEU A 68 -10.96 29.99 11.68
N GLN A 69 -10.60 30.34 10.45
CA GLN A 69 -9.27 30.14 9.90
C GLN A 69 -8.21 31.05 10.54
N ASP A 70 -8.57 32.27 10.97
CA ASP A 70 -7.66 33.16 11.68
C ASP A 70 -7.35 32.64 13.08
N ALA A 71 -8.37 32.08 13.74
CA ALA A 71 -8.18 31.35 15.00
C ALA A 71 -7.30 30.11 14.80
N HIS A 72 -7.53 29.29 13.76
CA HIS A 72 -6.66 28.15 13.41
C HIS A 72 -5.20 28.57 13.27
N ASN A 73 -4.94 29.58 12.43
CA ASN A 73 -3.61 30.06 12.13
C ASN A 73 -2.91 30.62 13.38
N LEU A 74 -3.65 31.26 14.29
CA LEU A 74 -3.12 31.71 15.57
C LEU A 74 -2.70 30.52 16.45
N VAL A 75 -3.56 29.50 16.61
CA VAL A 75 -3.22 28.34 17.43
C VAL A 75 -2.03 27.59 16.85
N ILE A 76 -2.03 27.36 15.53
CA ILE A 76 -0.91 26.70 14.84
C ILE A 76 0.37 27.50 15.04
N GLY A 77 0.35 28.81 14.77
CA GLY A 77 1.52 29.67 14.89
C GLY A 77 2.06 29.76 16.32
N THR A 78 1.19 29.76 17.33
CA THR A 78 1.62 29.74 18.75
C THR A 78 2.25 28.41 19.13
N VAL A 79 1.64 27.28 18.77
CA VAL A 79 2.19 25.95 19.02
C VAL A 79 3.52 25.74 18.29
N GLN A 80 3.60 26.14 17.02
CA GLN A 80 4.84 26.04 16.24
C GLN A 80 5.97 26.87 16.85
N ARG A 81 5.68 28.08 17.35
CA ARG A 81 6.67 28.93 18.02
C ARG A 81 7.13 28.33 19.35
N GLU A 82 6.26 27.63 20.08
CA GLU A 82 6.61 27.00 21.35
C GLU A 82 7.42 25.71 21.15
N ILE A 83 7.06 24.87 20.19
CA ILE A 83 7.69 23.55 19.97
C ILE A 83 8.95 23.66 19.10
N PHE A 84 8.91 24.49 18.07
CA PHE A 84 9.97 24.63 17.06
C PHE A 84 10.57 26.03 17.13
N ASN A 85 10.89 26.52 18.33
CA ASN A 85 11.36 27.88 18.54
C ASN A 85 12.65 28.19 17.77
N VAL A 86 13.57 27.22 17.67
CA VAL A 86 14.85 27.35 16.97
C VAL A 86 14.62 27.43 15.46
N GLU A 87 13.81 26.52 14.91
CA GLU A 87 13.47 26.48 13.49
C GLU A 87 12.65 27.70 13.09
N TYR A 88 11.70 28.11 13.93
CA TYR A 88 10.89 29.31 13.74
C TYR A 88 11.78 30.56 13.68
N SER A 89 12.75 30.70 14.58
CA SER A 89 13.70 31.81 14.58
C SER A 89 14.60 31.79 13.34
N ALA A 90 15.06 30.61 12.92
CA ALA A 90 15.85 30.45 11.71
C ALA A 90 15.05 30.83 10.44
N LEU A 91 13.77 30.44 10.36
CA LEU A 91 12.88 30.80 9.26
C LEU A 91 12.60 32.30 9.19
N MET A 92 12.32 32.93 10.33
CA MET A 92 12.07 34.38 10.41
C MET A 92 13.32 35.18 10.00
N ASN A 93 14.51 34.66 10.30
CA ASN A 93 15.79 35.25 9.92
C ASN A 93 16.29 34.83 8.53
N LYS A 94 15.49 34.06 7.75
CA LYS A 94 15.85 33.49 6.43
C LYS A 94 17.18 32.70 6.45
N GLN A 95 17.52 32.09 7.58
CA GLN A 95 18.71 31.27 7.73
C GLN A 95 18.43 29.82 7.33
N LYS A 96 19.51 29.07 7.07
CA LYS A 96 19.42 27.63 6.80
C LYS A 96 18.92 26.92 8.06
N LEU A 97 17.86 26.14 7.92
CA LEU A 97 17.29 25.34 9.02
C LEU A 97 18.37 24.44 9.64
N PRO A 98 18.42 24.31 10.98
CA PRO A 98 19.33 23.38 11.62
C PRO A 98 19.07 21.96 11.10
N ALA A 99 20.13 21.23 10.78
CA ALA A 99 20.01 19.83 10.42
C ALA A 99 19.45 19.09 11.63
N ASN A 100 18.23 18.57 11.49
CA ASN A 100 17.56 17.87 12.57
C ASN A 100 18.34 16.58 12.88
N LYS A 101 19.10 16.58 13.97
CA LYS A 101 19.98 15.46 14.37
C LYS A 101 19.21 14.31 15.03
N ASP A 102 17.95 14.53 15.39
CA ASP A 102 17.16 13.57 16.17
C ASP A 102 16.37 12.58 15.30
N PHE A 103 16.24 12.86 14.01
CA PHE A 103 15.67 11.92 13.05
C PHE A 103 16.79 11.13 12.36
N CYS A 104 17.28 10.10 13.05
CA CYS A 104 17.91 8.94 12.40
C CYS A 104 16.83 8.14 11.62
N ASP A 105 16.03 8.84 10.80
CA ASP A 105 14.79 8.36 10.17
C ASP A 105 15.06 7.35 9.07
N LYS A 106 16.26 7.40 8.47
CA LYS A 106 16.62 6.48 7.39
C LYS A 106 16.64 5.04 7.89
N ASP A 107 17.08 4.80 9.11
CA ASP A 107 17.19 3.45 9.65
C ASP A 107 15.87 2.97 10.27
N LEU A 108 15.07 3.88 10.84
CA LEU A 108 13.71 3.59 11.28
C LEU A 108 12.78 3.29 10.09
N LEU A 109 12.78 4.12 9.05
CA LEU A 109 11.98 3.91 7.86
C LEU A 109 12.40 2.65 7.10
N LYS A 110 13.71 2.36 7.02
CA LYS A 110 14.22 1.08 6.48
C LYS A 110 13.79 -0.12 7.31
N SER A 111 13.84 -0.03 8.64
CA SER A 111 13.44 -1.15 9.51
C SER A 111 11.93 -1.42 9.42
N GLN A 112 11.11 -0.36 9.39
CA GLN A 112 9.67 -0.47 9.15
C GLN A 112 9.37 -1.05 7.76
N TRP A 113 10.03 -0.57 6.70
CA TRP A 113 9.86 -1.11 5.36
C TRP A 113 10.24 -2.59 5.29
N ARG A 114 11.36 -3.00 5.91
CA ARG A 114 11.76 -4.41 6.00
C ARG A 114 10.73 -5.26 6.75
N CYS A 115 10.18 -4.75 7.85
CA CYS A 115 9.13 -5.42 8.60
C CYS A 115 7.86 -5.62 7.74
N VAL A 116 7.42 -4.57 7.03
CA VAL A 116 6.28 -4.66 6.09
C VAL A 116 6.56 -5.68 4.98
N GLN A 117 7.76 -5.69 4.41
CA GLN A 117 8.14 -6.69 3.40
C GLN A 117 8.15 -8.11 3.95
N GLN A 118 8.64 -8.32 5.18
CA GLN A 118 8.62 -9.63 5.84
C GLN A 118 7.19 -10.09 6.12
N LEU A 119 6.32 -9.20 6.58
CA LEU A 119 4.90 -9.49 6.82
C LEU A 119 4.21 -9.84 5.50
N ALA A 120 4.43 -9.05 4.45
CA ALA A 120 3.92 -9.34 3.11
C ALA A 120 4.43 -10.70 2.62
N ASN A 121 5.73 -11.00 2.73
CA ASN A 121 6.28 -12.29 2.32
C ASN A 121 5.68 -13.46 3.08
N SER A 122 5.49 -13.33 4.39
CA SER A 122 4.86 -14.35 5.23
C SER A 122 3.39 -14.54 4.87
N PHE A 123 2.66 -13.45 4.66
CA PHE A 123 1.28 -13.47 4.18
C PHE A 123 1.19 -14.20 2.84
N TRP A 124 1.97 -13.80 1.84
CA TRP A 124 1.92 -14.40 0.50
C TRP A 124 2.36 -15.85 0.46
N LYS A 125 3.35 -16.23 1.30
CA LYS A 125 3.73 -17.64 1.49
C LYS A 125 2.54 -18.43 2.02
N ARG A 126 1.93 -17.96 3.12
CA ARG A 126 0.79 -18.64 3.75
C ARG A 126 -0.42 -18.68 2.81
N TRP A 127 -0.75 -17.57 2.18
CA TRP A 127 -1.82 -17.45 1.19
C TRP A 127 -1.64 -18.46 0.05
N ARG A 128 -0.44 -18.55 -0.54
CA ARG A 128 -0.17 -19.51 -1.63
C ARG A 128 -0.25 -20.97 -1.18
N THR A 129 0.13 -21.27 0.06
CA THR A 129 0.20 -22.66 0.55
C THR A 129 -1.12 -23.13 1.14
N GLN A 130 -1.92 -22.23 1.74
CA GLN A 130 -3.14 -22.58 2.49
C GLN A 130 -4.41 -22.13 1.78
N TYR A 131 -4.46 -20.91 1.24
CA TYR A 131 -5.69 -20.31 0.72
C TYR A 131 -5.85 -20.47 -0.81
N LEU A 132 -4.76 -20.33 -1.57
CA LEU A 132 -4.82 -20.53 -3.02
C LEU A 132 -5.31 -21.95 -3.40
N PRO A 133 -4.94 -23.03 -2.69
CA PRO A 133 -5.52 -24.35 -2.94
C PRO A 133 -7.03 -24.44 -2.62
N THR A 134 -7.54 -23.64 -1.68
CA THR A 134 -8.98 -23.62 -1.36
C THR A 134 -9.77 -22.83 -2.40
N LEU A 135 -9.17 -21.80 -3.02
CA LEU A 135 -9.76 -21.08 -4.15
C LEU A 135 -9.78 -21.92 -5.42
N GLN A 136 -8.77 -22.75 -5.63
CA GLN A 136 -8.75 -23.73 -6.71
C GLN A 136 -9.59 -24.93 -6.32
N MET A 137 -10.93 -24.81 -6.38
CA MET A 137 -11.81 -25.99 -6.40
C MET A 137 -11.26 -26.97 -7.44
N ARG A 138 -10.71 -28.09 -6.99
CA ARG A 138 -10.30 -29.19 -7.88
C ARG A 138 -11.58 -29.75 -8.50
N HIS A 139 -11.97 -29.18 -9.63
CA HIS A 139 -12.94 -29.83 -10.50
C HIS A 139 -12.34 -31.18 -10.86
N LYS A 140 -12.97 -32.28 -10.44
CA LYS A 140 -12.70 -33.58 -11.06
C LYS A 140 -12.78 -33.34 -12.57
N TRP A 141 -11.78 -33.76 -13.31
CA TRP A 141 -11.73 -33.64 -14.77
C TRP A 141 -13.00 -34.25 -15.36
N LYS A 142 -14.03 -33.42 -15.59
CA LYS A 142 -15.32 -33.85 -16.16
C LYS A 142 -15.29 -33.80 -17.68
N GLN A 143 -14.34 -33.06 -18.25
CA GLN A 143 -14.13 -32.89 -19.68
C GLN A 143 -12.64 -33.05 -19.97
N GLU A 144 -12.35 -33.69 -21.11
CA GLU A 144 -10.99 -33.85 -21.61
C GLU A 144 -10.46 -32.48 -22.06
N CYS A 145 -9.35 -32.04 -21.47
CA CYS A 145 -8.62 -30.87 -21.95
C CYS A 145 -7.71 -31.28 -23.11
N ARG A 146 -7.56 -30.40 -24.10
CA ARG A 146 -6.60 -30.56 -25.19
C ARG A 146 -5.20 -30.84 -24.63
N ASN A 147 -4.55 -31.88 -25.16
CA ASN A 147 -3.13 -32.16 -24.88
C ASN A 147 -2.25 -31.03 -25.40
N LEU A 148 -1.17 -30.73 -24.67
CA LEU A 148 -0.15 -29.79 -25.13
C LEU A 148 0.51 -30.31 -26.41
N THR A 149 0.73 -29.42 -27.37
CA THR A 149 1.32 -29.73 -28.67
C THR A 149 2.58 -28.90 -28.91
N GLU A 150 3.46 -29.42 -29.76
CA GLU A 150 4.66 -28.69 -30.18
C GLU A 150 4.26 -27.38 -30.87
N GLY A 151 4.94 -26.29 -30.50
CA GLY A 151 4.63 -24.95 -31.00
C GLY A 151 3.66 -24.14 -30.12
N ASP A 152 2.99 -24.75 -29.14
CA ASP A 152 2.10 -23.99 -28.24
C ASP A 152 2.88 -22.99 -27.36
N ILE A 153 2.27 -21.82 -27.14
CA ILE A 153 2.78 -20.78 -26.25
C ILE A 153 2.26 -21.03 -24.85
N VAL A 154 3.17 -21.08 -23.89
CA VAL A 154 2.88 -21.45 -22.51
C VAL A 154 3.57 -20.53 -21.50
N LEU A 155 2.93 -20.37 -20.34
CA LEU A 155 3.51 -19.78 -19.14
C LEU A 155 4.09 -20.87 -18.27
N MET A 156 5.35 -20.72 -17.87
CA MET A 156 6.02 -21.66 -16.99
C MET A 156 5.95 -21.18 -15.54
N ARG A 157 5.52 -22.06 -14.64
CA ARG A 157 5.54 -21.87 -13.19
C ARG A 157 6.92 -22.25 -12.68
N ASP A 158 7.72 -21.27 -12.27
CA ASP A 158 8.96 -21.53 -11.55
C ASP A 158 8.84 -21.02 -10.10
N VAL A 159 9.06 -21.91 -9.15
CA VAL A 159 9.00 -21.59 -7.71
C VAL A 159 10.17 -20.71 -7.28
N SER A 160 11.27 -20.73 -8.03
CA SER A 160 12.49 -19.95 -7.75
C SER A 160 12.41 -18.49 -8.20
N LEU A 161 11.45 -18.13 -9.06
CA LEU A 161 11.30 -16.78 -9.59
C LEU A 161 10.53 -15.85 -8.64
N HIS A 162 10.80 -14.55 -8.76
CA HIS A 162 10.18 -13.52 -7.92
C HIS A 162 8.66 -13.48 -8.10
N ARG A 163 7.98 -12.89 -7.10
CA ARG A 163 6.54 -12.67 -7.13
C ARG A 163 6.21 -11.82 -8.37
N ASN A 164 5.50 -12.41 -9.34
CA ASN A 164 5.03 -11.85 -10.63
C ASN A 164 5.89 -12.18 -11.86
N ASP A 165 6.98 -12.94 -11.72
CA ASP A 165 7.73 -13.42 -12.88
C ASP A 165 7.18 -14.75 -13.38
N TRP A 166 6.39 -14.67 -14.46
CA TRP A 166 5.89 -15.84 -15.19
C TRP A 166 6.52 -15.88 -16.59
N PRO A 167 7.62 -16.62 -16.78
CA PRO A 167 8.27 -16.68 -18.07
C PRO A 167 7.39 -17.34 -19.12
N ILE A 168 7.26 -16.66 -20.26
CA ILE A 168 6.60 -17.17 -21.45
C ILE A 168 7.62 -17.98 -22.26
N GLY A 169 7.19 -19.15 -22.72
CA GLY A 169 7.98 -20.00 -23.60
C GLY A 169 7.12 -20.68 -24.65
N VAL A 170 7.79 -21.31 -25.61
CA VAL A 170 7.18 -22.10 -26.67
C VAL A 170 7.55 -23.56 -26.43
N ILE A 171 6.58 -24.46 -26.53
CA ILE A 171 6.83 -25.91 -26.46
C ILE A 171 7.62 -26.32 -27.69
N GLU A 172 8.77 -26.95 -27.46
CA GLU A 172 9.62 -27.51 -28.52
C GLU A 172 9.36 -28.99 -28.71
N GLN A 173 9.22 -29.75 -27.62
CA GLN A 173 8.94 -31.18 -27.64
C GLN A 173 7.96 -31.55 -26.54
N THR A 174 7.13 -32.57 -26.79
CA THR A 174 6.21 -33.13 -25.80
C THR A 174 6.49 -34.62 -25.58
N TYR A 175 6.46 -35.05 -24.32
CA TYR A 175 6.63 -36.44 -23.95
C TYR A 175 5.31 -37.00 -23.43
N ALA A 176 4.66 -37.78 -24.29
CA ALA A 176 3.43 -38.50 -23.97
C ALA A 176 3.75 -39.85 -23.31
N SER A 177 2.92 -40.25 -22.34
CA SER A 177 2.98 -41.59 -21.78
C SER A 177 2.20 -42.60 -22.62
N SER A 178 2.29 -43.89 -22.26
CA SER A 178 1.47 -45.00 -22.75
C SER A 178 -0.02 -44.69 -22.97
N ASP A 179 -0.59 -43.82 -22.13
CA ASP A 179 -2.01 -43.47 -22.15
C ASP A 179 -2.34 -42.34 -23.15
N GLY A 180 -1.37 -41.92 -23.97
CA GLY A 180 -1.51 -40.83 -24.95
C GLY A 180 -1.56 -39.42 -24.36
N ARG A 181 -1.29 -39.28 -23.05
CA ARG A 181 -1.32 -37.98 -22.34
C ARG A 181 0.08 -37.43 -22.11
N VAL A 182 0.26 -36.13 -22.34
CA VAL A 182 1.53 -35.41 -22.15
C VAL A 182 1.76 -35.18 -20.66
N ARG A 183 2.84 -35.75 -20.12
CA ARG A 183 3.23 -35.59 -18.70
C ARG A 183 4.40 -34.65 -18.52
N GLU A 184 5.23 -34.51 -19.55
CA GLU A 184 6.44 -33.70 -19.54
C GLU A 184 6.59 -32.96 -20.86
N VAL A 185 7.07 -31.71 -20.81
CA VAL A 185 7.25 -30.85 -21.97
C VAL A 185 8.60 -30.15 -21.90
N GLN A 186 9.24 -30.01 -23.05
CA GLN A 186 10.44 -29.20 -23.21
C GLN A 186 10.04 -27.82 -23.72
N VAL A 187 10.32 -26.79 -22.92
CA VAL A 187 9.91 -25.41 -23.19
C VAL A 187 11.14 -24.55 -23.47
N ARG A 188 11.08 -23.82 -24.58
CA ARG A 188 12.08 -22.83 -24.97
C ARG A 188 11.65 -21.45 -24.51
N LEU A 189 12.40 -20.87 -23.58
CA LEU A 189 12.14 -19.50 -23.11
C LEU A 189 12.59 -18.46 -24.14
N GLY A 190 11.71 -17.50 -24.46
CA GLY A 190 12.01 -16.46 -25.45
C GLY A 190 13.20 -15.56 -25.08
N LYS A 191 13.45 -15.35 -23.78
CA LYS A 191 14.52 -14.45 -23.30
C LYS A 191 15.94 -15.01 -23.49
N ASN A 192 16.13 -16.32 -23.30
CA ASN A 192 17.48 -16.91 -23.19
C ASN A 192 17.72 -18.10 -24.12
N ARG A 193 16.75 -18.49 -24.97
CA ARG A 193 16.77 -19.72 -25.81
C ARG A 193 17.11 -21.01 -25.04
N LYS A 194 17.14 -20.97 -23.71
CA LYS A 194 17.38 -22.13 -22.86
C LYS A 194 16.17 -23.04 -22.88
N LEU A 195 16.45 -24.33 -22.95
CA LEU A 195 15.47 -25.40 -22.89
C LEU A 195 15.30 -25.83 -21.45
N PHE A 196 14.06 -25.90 -21.01
CA PHE A 196 13.68 -26.39 -19.70
C PHE A 196 12.72 -27.55 -19.86
N THR A 197 13.05 -28.66 -19.23
CA THR A 197 12.14 -29.78 -19.11
C THR A 197 11.28 -29.57 -17.87
N ARG A 198 9.96 -29.52 -18.06
CA ARG A 198 9.00 -29.26 -16.98
C ARG A 198 7.82 -30.23 -17.06
N PRO A 199 7.26 -30.65 -15.92
CA PRO A 199 6.04 -31.43 -15.92
C PRO A 199 4.87 -30.57 -16.43
N ALA A 200 3.89 -31.20 -17.10
CA ALA A 200 2.75 -30.50 -17.69
C ALA A 200 1.95 -29.68 -16.65
N ASN A 201 1.94 -30.08 -15.38
CA ASN A 201 1.25 -29.36 -14.29
C ASN A 201 1.94 -28.06 -13.85
N GLU A 202 3.20 -27.86 -14.24
CA GLU A 202 3.95 -26.62 -14.01
C GLU A 202 3.84 -25.64 -15.19
N VAL A 203 3.04 -25.97 -16.20
CA VAL A 203 2.93 -25.21 -17.43
C VAL A 203 1.45 -24.84 -17.67
N VAL A 204 1.19 -23.61 -18.10
CA VAL A 204 -0.15 -23.11 -18.38
C VAL A 204 -0.24 -22.73 -19.85
N PHE A 205 -1.17 -23.33 -20.58
CA PHE A 205 -1.45 -23.00 -21.97
C PHE A 205 -1.96 -21.56 -22.11
N VAL A 206 -1.42 -20.82 -23.06
CA VAL A 206 -1.83 -19.44 -23.36
C VAL A 206 -2.47 -19.38 -24.74
N MET A 207 -1.72 -19.78 -25.78
CA MET A 207 -2.16 -19.68 -27.17
C MET A 207 -1.55 -20.80 -28.01
N CYS A 208 -2.30 -21.23 -29.04
CA CYS A 208 -1.79 -22.09 -30.10
C CYS A 208 -1.06 -21.22 -31.12
N LYS A 209 -0.01 -21.77 -31.74
CA LYS A 209 0.66 -21.16 -32.89
C LYS A 209 -0.12 -21.39 -34.18
#